data_AF-A0A931TL44-F1
#
_entry.id   AF-A0A931TL44-F1
#
_cell.length_a   1.000
_cell.length_b   1.000
_cell.length_c   1.000
_cell.angle_alpha   90.00
_cell.angle_beta   90.00
_cell.angle_gamma   90.00
#
_symmetry.space_group_name_H-M   'P 1'
#
loop_
_entity.id
_entity.type
_entity.pdbx_description
1 polymer ?
#
loop_
_entity_poly.entity_id
_entity_poly.type
_entity_poly.pdbx_seq_one_letter_code
_entity_poly.pdbx_strand_id
1 'polypeptide(L)'
;MAAAARAHLESLLRAKKLDATLTHLRPALDAGRPLLPLGHAEIDARLGGGLPRGELSEIAGARSTGRTTLMCAALASATAAGGAAALVDALDRFDVESAAATGVQLGNLLWVRGVAASVEAIRASGHAAPGNTSSLWRAVERALKAFTVVLESRAFGLAVCDLADVPPPVLRRLPFTTWLRLARLIEGGSTAALLVAPERAGRSAGGVTIVLGGAAAPRWRGASARARLFDGIAPQARVLGRASHGGSHGGAHGGSGSVRRTVQPGQ
;
A
#
# COMPACT_ATOMS: atom_id res chain seq x y z
N MET A 1 -10.91 -24.38 33.00
CA MET A 1 -10.93 -23.01 33.58
C MET A 1 -10.11 -21.99 32.79
N ALA A 2 -8.87 -22.29 32.37
CA ALA A 2 -8.03 -21.34 31.62
C ALA A 2 -8.65 -20.83 30.30
N ALA A 3 -9.35 -21.67 29.54
CA ALA A 3 -9.99 -21.29 28.28
C ALA A 3 -11.15 -20.27 28.48
N ALA A 4 -11.96 -20.44 29.53
CA ALA A 4 -13.07 -19.54 29.84
C ALA A 4 -12.57 -18.18 30.35
N ALA A 5 -11.54 -18.18 31.20
CA ALA A 5 -10.88 -16.96 31.68
C ALA A 5 -10.23 -16.19 30.51
N ARG A 6 -9.60 -16.90 29.58
CA ARG A 6 -9.04 -16.32 28.36
C ARG A 6 -10.11 -15.70 27.46
N ALA A 7 -11.19 -16.42 27.17
CA ALA A 7 -12.29 -15.92 26.34
C ALA A 7 -12.94 -14.67 26.96
N HIS A 8 -13.09 -14.65 28.29
CA HIS A 8 -13.60 -13.49 29.01
C HIS A 8 -12.65 -12.28 28.93
N LEU A 9 -11.34 -12.50 29.10
CA LEU A 9 -10.34 -11.44 28.94
C LEU A 9 -10.31 -10.90 27.50
N GLU A 10 -10.34 -11.76 26.49
CA GLU A 10 -10.38 -11.36 25.08
C GLU A 10 -11.66 -10.57 24.75
N SER A 11 -12.80 -10.95 25.34
CA SER A 11 -14.06 -10.21 25.22
C SER A 11 -13.98 -8.82 25.87
N LEU A 12 -13.41 -8.72 27.08
CA LEU A 12 -13.20 -7.45 27.77
C LEU A 12 -12.22 -6.53 27.01
N LEU A 13 -11.16 -7.10 26.43
CA LEU A 13 -10.20 -6.36 25.61
C LEU A 13 -10.85 -5.82 24.33
N ARG A 14 -11.66 -6.62 23.63
CA ARG A 14 -12.47 -6.17 22.46
C ARG A 14 -13.44 -5.06 22.85
N ALA A 15 -14.17 -5.23 23.95
CA ALA A 15 -15.13 -4.24 24.46
C ALA A 15 -14.44 -2.90 24.82
N LYS A 16 -13.20 -2.95 25.29
CA LYS A 16 -12.40 -1.76 25.61
C LYS A 16 -11.54 -1.25 24.45
N LYS A 17 -11.60 -1.89 23.26
CA LYS A 17 -10.73 -1.62 22.10
C LYS A 17 -9.22 -1.70 22.44
N LEU A 18 -8.87 -2.52 23.42
CA LEU A 18 -7.50 -2.70 23.93
C LEU A 18 -6.82 -3.95 23.36
N ASP A 19 -7.58 -4.82 22.71
CA ASP A 19 -7.12 -5.93 21.88
C ASP A 19 -6.24 -5.48 20.70
N ALA A 20 -6.47 -4.26 20.20
CA ALA A 20 -5.69 -3.62 19.14
C ALA A 20 -4.50 -2.77 19.65
N THR A 21 -4.31 -2.62 20.97
CA THR A 21 -3.18 -1.86 21.56
C THR A 21 -1.87 -2.65 21.52
N LEU A 22 -1.96 -3.99 21.48
CA LEU A 22 -0.82 -4.89 21.33
C LEU A 22 -0.69 -5.31 19.87
N THR A 23 0.06 -4.51 19.10
CA THR A 23 0.30 -4.70 17.65
C THR A 23 0.82 -6.10 17.28
N HIS A 24 1.45 -6.79 18.24
CA HIS A 24 1.96 -8.16 18.10
C HIS A 24 0.93 -9.27 18.36
N LEU A 25 -0.22 -8.97 18.98
CA LEU A 25 -1.27 -9.96 19.32
C LEU A 25 -2.48 -9.93 18.40
N ARG A 26 -2.60 -8.93 17.53
CA ARG A 26 -3.70 -8.91 16.56
C ARG A 26 -3.58 -10.19 15.69
N PRO A 27 -4.63 -10.98 15.46
CA PRO A 27 -4.49 -12.29 14.82
C PRO A 27 -3.82 -12.17 13.44
N ALA A 28 -3.06 -13.19 13.03
CA ALA A 28 -2.67 -13.35 11.62
C ALA A 28 -3.93 -13.19 10.75
N LEU A 29 -3.83 -12.59 9.55
CA LEU A 29 -4.95 -12.32 8.62
C LEU A 29 -6.09 -13.32 8.87
N ASP A 30 -7.16 -12.89 9.57
CA ASP A 30 -8.20 -13.82 10.00
C ASP A 30 -8.71 -14.56 8.76
N ALA A 31 -8.64 -15.90 8.78
CA ALA A 31 -9.18 -16.74 7.72
C ALA A 31 -10.71 -16.50 7.66
N GLY A 32 -11.14 -15.59 6.78
CA GLY A 32 -12.53 -15.14 6.71
C GLY A 32 -12.71 -13.63 6.53
N ARG A 33 -11.63 -12.82 6.59
CA ARG A 33 -11.74 -11.38 6.36
C ARG A 33 -11.88 -11.07 4.84
N PRO A 34 -12.84 -10.23 4.42
CA PRO A 34 -13.03 -9.92 3.00
C PRO A 34 -11.80 -9.23 2.39
N LEU A 35 -11.35 -9.75 1.25
CA LEU A 35 -10.20 -9.22 0.51
C LEU A 35 -10.67 -8.44 -0.73
N LEU A 36 -9.91 -7.44 -1.12
CA LEU A 36 -10.07 -6.69 -2.36
C LEU A 36 -8.90 -7.02 -3.30
N PRO A 37 -9.12 -7.72 -4.43
CA PRO A 37 -8.05 -7.99 -5.39
C PRO A 37 -7.39 -6.71 -5.89
N LEU A 38 -6.07 -6.73 -6.05
CA LEU A 38 -5.28 -5.64 -6.65
C LEU A 38 -5.34 -5.63 -8.18
N GLY A 39 -5.85 -6.69 -8.80
CA GLY A 39 -5.82 -6.84 -10.26
C GLY A 39 -4.44 -7.27 -10.77
N HIS A 40 -3.63 -7.91 -9.92
CA HIS A 40 -2.35 -8.50 -10.30
C HIS A 40 -2.23 -9.91 -9.71
N ALA A 41 -2.54 -10.92 -10.54
CA ALA A 41 -2.71 -12.31 -10.11
C ALA A 41 -1.60 -12.85 -9.20
N GLU A 42 -0.33 -12.60 -9.52
CA GLU A 42 0.78 -13.10 -8.70
C GLU A 42 0.87 -12.42 -7.32
N ILE A 43 0.55 -11.12 -7.24
CA ILE A 43 0.58 -10.37 -5.98
C ILE A 43 -0.65 -10.77 -5.16
N ASP A 44 -1.83 -10.86 -5.79
CA ASP A 44 -3.06 -11.31 -5.15
C ASP A 44 -2.90 -12.71 -4.56
N ALA A 45 -2.31 -13.66 -5.30
CA ALA A 45 -2.02 -14.99 -4.79
C ALA A 45 -1.12 -14.97 -3.55
N ARG A 46 -0.07 -14.13 -3.55
CA ARG A 46 0.83 -13.96 -2.38
C ARG A 46 0.15 -13.28 -1.20
N LEU A 47 -0.91 -12.51 -1.45
CA LEU A 47 -1.74 -11.86 -0.42
C LEU A 47 -2.92 -12.73 0.04
N GLY A 48 -3.10 -13.93 -0.53
CA GLY A 48 -4.24 -14.79 -0.24
C GLY A 48 -5.55 -14.34 -0.90
N GLY A 49 -5.48 -13.46 -1.90
CA GLY A 49 -6.62 -13.00 -2.71
C GLY A 49 -6.73 -11.48 -2.88
N GLY A 50 -5.93 -10.68 -2.14
CA GLY A 50 -5.89 -9.23 -2.31
C GLY A 50 -5.63 -8.45 -1.03
N LEU A 51 -5.92 -7.16 -1.05
CA LEU A 51 -5.80 -6.27 0.11
C LEU A 51 -6.85 -6.60 1.17
N PRO A 52 -6.48 -6.69 2.45
CA PRO A 52 -7.45 -6.83 3.53
C PRO A 52 -8.32 -5.59 3.67
N ARG A 53 -9.65 -5.78 3.69
CA ARG A 53 -10.60 -4.72 4.04
C ARG A 53 -10.55 -4.42 5.54
N GLY A 54 -10.76 -3.15 5.88
CA GLY A 54 -10.67 -2.62 7.24
C GLY A 54 -9.23 -2.46 7.74
N GLU A 55 -8.24 -2.44 6.85
CA GLU A 55 -6.83 -2.31 7.19
C GLU A 55 -6.11 -1.32 6.28
N LEU A 56 -5.03 -0.73 6.81
CA LEU A 56 -4.20 0.24 6.10
C LEU A 56 -2.98 -0.48 5.51
N SER A 57 -3.06 -0.78 4.22
CA SER A 57 -2.00 -1.39 3.44
C SER A 57 -1.14 -0.32 2.77
N GLU A 58 0.08 -0.67 2.34
CA GLU A 58 0.96 0.27 1.65
C GLU A 58 1.70 -0.38 0.47
N ILE A 59 1.86 0.40 -0.61
CA ILE A 59 2.80 0.13 -1.71
C ILE A 59 3.98 1.09 -1.54
N ALA A 60 5.18 0.54 -1.36
CA ALA A 60 6.40 1.31 -1.14
C ALA A 60 7.47 0.95 -2.17
N GLY A 61 8.26 1.92 -2.62
CA GLY A 61 9.36 1.68 -3.55
C GLY A 61 9.88 2.97 -4.17
N ALA A 62 11.05 2.93 -4.81
CA ALA A 62 11.61 4.12 -5.44
C ALA A 62 10.74 4.63 -6.61
N ARG A 63 11.05 5.83 -7.10
CA ARG A 63 10.44 6.34 -8.33
C ARG A 63 10.66 5.33 -9.47
N SER A 64 9.65 5.16 -10.32
CA SER A 64 9.68 4.27 -11.49
C SER A 64 9.80 2.76 -11.21
N THR A 65 9.42 2.29 -10.01
CA THR A 65 9.32 0.84 -9.73
C THR A 65 7.93 0.23 -10.01
N GLY A 66 7.01 0.99 -10.61
CA GLY A 66 5.66 0.52 -10.96
C GLY A 66 4.58 0.77 -9.90
N ARG A 67 4.84 1.64 -8.91
CA ARG A 67 3.87 1.97 -7.84
C ARG A 67 2.54 2.50 -8.38
N THR A 68 2.60 3.50 -9.26
CA THR A 68 1.42 4.09 -9.91
C THR A 68 0.70 3.06 -10.78
N THR A 69 1.42 2.20 -11.49
CA THR A 69 0.83 1.10 -12.28
C THR A 69 0.05 0.13 -11.41
N LEU A 70 0.62 -0.32 -10.27
CA LEU A 70 -0.06 -1.21 -9.35
C LEU A 70 -1.23 -0.52 -8.64
N MET A 71 -1.10 0.76 -8.33
CA MET A 71 -2.21 1.57 -7.82
C MET A 71 -3.37 1.65 -8.83
N CYS A 72 -3.09 1.92 -10.11
CA CYS A 72 -4.11 1.95 -11.16
C CYS A 72 -4.77 0.59 -11.36
N ALA A 73 -4.00 -0.51 -11.29
CA ALA A 73 -4.58 -1.87 -11.33
C ALA A 73 -5.54 -2.11 -10.14
N ALA A 74 -5.17 -1.66 -8.93
CA ALA A 74 -6.03 -1.77 -7.76
C ALA A 74 -7.32 -0.95 -7.90
N LEU A 75 -7.21 0.28 -8.45
CA LEU A 75 -8.36 1.12 -8.76
C LEU A 75 -9.25 0.48 -9.83
N ALA A 76 -8.68 -0.13 -10.88
CA ALA A 76 -9.44 -0.81 -11.92
C ALA A 76 -10.20 -2.02 -11.35
N SER A 77 -9.53 -2.83 -10.54
CA SER A 77 -10.15 -3.96 -9.83
C SER A 77 -11.29 -3.50 -8.90
N ALA A 78 -11.07 -2.42 -8.13
CA ALA A 78 -12.07 -1.91 -7.19
C ALA A 78 -13.27 -1.24 -7.86
N THR A 79 -13.07 -0.62 -9.02
CA THR A 79 -14.11 0.08 -9.77
C THR A 79 -14.85 -0.82 -10.77
N ALA A 80 -14.35 -2.04 -10.98
CA ALA A 80 -15.01 -3.06 -11.77
C ALA A 80 -16.39 -3.42 -11.19
N ALA A 81 -17.29 -3.89 -12.06
CA ALA A 81 -18.64 -4.30 -11.70
C ALA A 81 -19.45 -3.25 -10.87
N GLY A 82 -19.15 -1.96 -11.03
CA GLY A 82 -19.87 -0.87 -10.36
C GLY A 82 -19.38 -0.54 -8.94
N GLY A 83 -18.26 -1.10 -8.48
CA GLY A 83 -17.67 -0.73 -7.20
C GLY A 83 -17.18 0.72 -7.19
N ALA A 84 -17.22 1.37 -6.03
CA ALA A 84 -16.73 2.74 -5.86
C ALA A 84 -15.33 2.76 -5.23
N ALA A 85 -14.45 3.61 -5.77
CA ALA A 85 -13.12 3.86 -5.22
C ALA A 85 -12.87 5.36 -5.02
N ALA A 86 -11.95 5.68 -4.14
CA ALA A 86 -11.48 7.05 -3.94
C ALA A 86 -9.96 7.12 -4.06
N LEU A 87 -9.47 8.16 -4.73
CA LEU A 87 -8.06 8.52 -4.85
C LEU A 87 -7.85 9.92 -4.31
N VAL A 88 -7.04 10.04 -3.25
CA VAL A 88 -6.49 11.31 -2.78
C VAL A 88 -5.10 11.48 -3.36
N ASP A 89 -4.97 12.35 -4.35
CA ASP A 89 -3.72 12.62 -5.05
C ASP A 89 -3.07 13.86 -4.46
N ALA A 90 -2.06 13.69 -3.62
CA ALA A 90 -1.51 14.80 -2.85
C ALA A 90 -0.85 15.89 -3.72
N LEU A 91 -0.28 15.51 -4.86
CA LEU A 91 0.57 16.38 -5.69
C LEU A 91 0.01 16.63 -7.10
N ASP A 92 -1.24 16.26 -7.35
CA ASP A 92 -1.93 16.43 -8.63
C ASP A 92 -1.14 15.81 -9.81
N ARG A 93 -0.79 14.54 -9.67
CA ARG A 93 0.01 13.77 -10.64
C ARG A 93 -0.68 12.56 -11.22
N PHE A 94 -1.94 12.33 -10.86
CA PHE A 94 -2.74 11.27 -11.43
C PHE A 94 -3.06 11.57 -12.90
N ASP A 95 -2.63 10.66 -13.77
CA ASP A 95 -2.91 10.74 -15.20
C ASP A 95 -4.18 9.95 -15.55
N VAL A 96 -5.22 10.67 -15.93
CA VAL A 96 -6.56 10.13 -16.18
C VAL A 96 -6.57 9.18 -17.39
N GLU A 97 -5.82 9.52 -18.43
CA GLU A 97 -5.74 8.72 -19.66
C GLU A 97 -5.08 7.35 -19.40
N SER A 98 -3.93 7.34 -18.72
CA SER A 98 -3.26 6.09 -18.31
C SER A 98 -4.12 5.24 -17.37
N ALA A 99 -4.88 5.88 -16.47
CA ALA A 99 -5.80 5.17 -15.58
C ALA A 99 -6.94 4.50 -16.37
N ALA A 100 -7.57 5.24 -17.29
CA ALA A 100 -8.60 4.70 -18.17
C ALA A 100 -8.06 3.54 -19.03
N ALA A 101 -6.84 3.68 -19.57
CA ALA A 101 -6.17 2.62 -20.34
C ALA A 101 -5.87 1.36 -19.51
N THR A 102 -5.74 1.49 -18.19
CA THR A 102 -5.58 0.35 -17.26
C THR A 102 -6.94 -0.27 -16.87
N GLY A 103 -8.06 0.27 -17.36
CA GLY A 103 -9.41 -0.22 -17.10
C GLY A 103 -10.10 0.37 -15.89
N VAL A 104 -9.58 1.46 -15.32
CA VAL A 104 -10.23 2.19 -14.22
C VAL A 104 -11.55 2.79 -14.72
N GLN A 105 -12.66 2.45 -14.06
CA GLN A 105 -13.97 3.03 -14.38
C GLN A 105 -14.06 4.42 -13.73
N LEU A 106 -13.68 5.45 -14.48
CA LEU A 106 -13.56 6.83 -13.98
C LEU A 106 -14.88 7.36 -13.39
N GLY A 107 -16.03 6.93 -13.91
CA GLY A 107 -17.35 7.29 -13.36
C GLY A 107 -17.59 6.82 -11.93
N ASN A 108 -16.82 5.82 -11.46
CA ASN A 108 -16.91 5.26 -10.11
C ASN A 108 -15.72 5.68 -9.22
N LEU A 109 -14.89 6.63 -9.68
CA LEU A 109 -13.71 7.09 -8.97
C LEU A 109 -13.94 8.51 -8.41
N LEU A 110 -14.00 8.64 -7.08
CA LEU A 110 -13.83 9.94 -6.44
C LEU A 110 -12.35 10.33 -6.52
N TRP A 111 -12.02 11.37 -7.29
CA TRP A 111 -10.67 11.93 -7.36
C TRP A 111 -10.58 13.24 -6.57
N VAL A 112 -9.88 13.21 -5.45
CA VAL A 112 -9.55 14.39 -4.65
C VAL A 112 -8.18 14.91 -5.08
N ARG A 113 -8.18 16.05 -5.76
CA ARG A 113 -6.98 16.69 -6.29
C ARG A 113 -6.28 17.53 -5.23
N GLY A 114 -4.98 17.29 -5.06
CA GLY A 114 -4.11 18.04 -4.18
C GLY A 114 -3.56 19.30 -4.84
N VAL A 115 -2.34 19.68 -4.45
CA VAL A 115 -1.67 20.87 -4.97
C VAL A 115 -0.56 20.45 -5.92
N ALA A 116 -0.66 20.86 -7.18
CA ALA A 116 0.38 20.63 -8.17
C ALA A 116 1.72 21.19 -7.70
N ALA A 117 2.75 20.34 -7.71
CA ALA A 117 4.13 20.72 -7.41
C ALA A 117 5.03 20.42 -8.61
N SER A 118 5.88 21.36 -9.02
CA SER A 118 6.83 21.11 -10.11
C SER A 118 7.85 20.03 -9.73
N VAL A 119 8.39 19.33 -10.73
CA VAL A 119 9.40 18.30 -10.50
C VAL A 119 10.66 18.92 -9.89
N GLU A 120 10.99 20.14 -10.30
CA GLU A 120 12.10 20.95 -9.79
C GLU A 120 11.90 21.26 -8.31
N ALA A 121 10.70 21.68 -7.89
CA ALA A 121 10.39 21.96 -6.49
C ALA A 121 10.49 20.69 -5.61
N ILE A 122 10.02 19.55 -6.12
CA ILE A 122 10.15 18.25 -5.44
C ILE A 122 11.62 17.83 -5.32
N ARG A 123 12.42 18.00 -6.37
CA ARG A 123 13.85 17.69 -6.36
C ARG A 123 14.65 18.60 -5.42
N ALA A 124 14.35 19.89 -5.45
CA ALA A 124 14.99 20.89 -4.59
C ALA A 124 14.69 20.62 -3.12
N SER A 125 13.43 20.34 -2.78
CA SER A 125 13.00 20.02 -1.40
C SER A 125 13.53 18.68 -0.87
N GLY A 126 13.94 17.76 -1.75
CA GLY A 126 14.65 16.53 -1.36
C GLY A 126 16.07 16.77 -0.83
N HIS A 127 16.69 17.89 -1.21
CA HIS A 127 18.07 18.25 -0.84
C HIS A 127 18.17 19.52 0.04
N ALA A 128 17.06 20.25 0.22
CA ALA A 128 17.04 21.52 0.93
C ALA A 128 16.85 21.37 2.46
N ALA A 129 17.37 22.36 3.19
CA ALA A 129 17.11 22.56 4.62
C ALA A 129 15.60 22.67 4.92
N PRO A 130 15.14 22.25 6.13
CA PRO A 130 13.72 22.04 6.47
C PRO A 130 12.74 23.22 6.27
N GLY A 131 13.23 24.43 5.98
CA GLY A 131 12.42 25.63 5.73
C GLY A 131 11.81 25.75 4.32
N ASN A 132 12.39 25.13 3.29
CA ASN A 132 11.94 25.28 1.88
C ASN A 132 10.81 24.31 1.47
N THR A 133 10.21 23.60 2.43
CA THR A 133 9.26 22.50 2.16
C THR A 133 7.85 22.78 2.68
N SER A 134 7.55 24.04 3.00
CA SER A 134 6.28 24.44 3.61
C SER A 134 5.06 24.16 2.72
N SER A 135 5.18 24.32 1.40
CA SER A 135 4.11 24.04 0.44
C SER A 135 3.82 22.55 0.30
N LEU A 136 4.86 21.72 0.14
CA LEU A 136 4.72 20.25 0.08
C LEU A 136 4.19 19.68 1.40
N TRP A 137 4.64 20.22 2.54
CA TRP A 137 4.10 19.84 3.83
C TRP A 137 2.60 20.13 3.92
N ARG A 138 2.16 21.32 3.51
CA ARG A 138 0.72 21.67 3.46
C ARG A 138 -0.05 20.75 2.50
N ALA A 139 0.52 20.37 1.37
CA ALA A 139 -0.11 19.42 0.44
C ALA A 139 -0.32 18.06 1.11
N VAL A 140 0.69 17.54 1.82
CA VAL A 140 0.60 16.30 2.60
C VAL A 140 -0.46 16.40 3.70
N GLU A 141 -0.47 17.48 4.48
CA GLU A 141 -1.48 17.69 5.53
C GLU A 141 -2.90 17.72 4.97
N ARG A 142 -3.11 18.39 3.84
CA ARG A 142 -4.41 18.46 3.16
C ARG A 142 -4.83 17.09 2.63
N ALA A 143 -3.90 16.36 2.01
CA ALA A 143 -4.15 15.01 1.52
C ALA A 143 -4.56 14.07 2.67
N LEU A 144 -3.83 14.09 3.79
CA LEU A 144 -4.18 13.25 4.95
C LEU A 144 -5.54 13.62 5.56
N LYS A 145 -5.88 14.92 5.63
CA LYS A 145 -7.21 15.36 6.08
C LYS A 145 -8.31 14.86 5.16
N ALA A 146 -8.14 15.02 3.85
CA ALA A 146 -9.09 14.51 2.86
C ALA A 146 -9.22 12.98 2.93
N PHE A 147 -8.10 12.28 3.10
CA PHE A 147 -8.09 10.84 3.24
C PHE A 147 -8.87 10.39 4.48
N THR A 148 -8.69 11.06 5.62
CA THR A 148 -9.50 10.80 6.83
C THR A 148 -11.00 10.93 6.55
N VAL A 149 -11.44 12.00 5.87
CA VAL A 149 -12.86 12.20 5.53
C VAL A 149 -13.38 11.09 4.60
N VAL A 150 -12.59 10.71 3.60
CA VAL A 150 -12.93 9.60 2.69
C VAL A 150 -13.09 8.30 3.48
N LEU A 151 -12.18 8.01 4.40
CA LEU A 151 -12.22 6.80 5.23
C LEU A 151 -13.41 6.80 6.21
N GLU A 152 -13.74 7.96 6.80
CA GLU A 152 -14.89 8.13 7.69
C GLU A 152 -16.22 7.89 6.99
N SER A 153 -16.33 8.26 5.71
CA SER A 153 -17.54 8.05 4.92
C SER A 153 -17.93 6.58 4.77
N ARG A 154 -16.93 5.68 4.79
CA ARG A 154 -17.08 4.24 4.49
C ARG A 154 -17.81 3.92 3.18
N ALA A 155 -17.91 4.90 2.27
CA ALA A 155 -18.65 4.78 1.03
C ALA A 155 -17.87 4.03 -0.07
N PHE A 156 -16.56 3.86 0.10
CA PHE A 156 -15.67 3.33 -0.92
C PHE A 156 -15.16 1.94 -0.54
N GLY A 157 -15.13 1.02 -1.52
CA GLY A 157 -14.52 -0.29 -1.35
C GLY A 157 -13.00 -0.21 -1.26
N LEU A 158 -12.41 0.76 -1.96
CA LEU A 158 -10.99 1.10 -1.94
C LEU A 158 -10.82 2.60 -1.73
N ALA A 159 -9.96 2.98 -0.80
CA ALA A 159 -9.50 4.36 -0.64
C ALA A 159 -7.98 4.41 -0.72
N VAL A 160 -7.47 5.21 -1.67
CA VAL A 160 -6.04 5.38 -1.92
C VAL A 160 -5.58 6.77 -1.51
N CYS A 161 -4.44 6.87 -0.84
CA CYS A 161 -3.70 8.11 -0.63
C CYS A 161 -2.36 8.04 -1.37
N ASP A 162 -2.25 8.78 -2.46
CA ASP A 162 -1.04 8.83 -3.28
C ASP A 162 -0.08 9.91 -2.76
N LEU A 163 1.03 9.44 -2.20
CA LEU A 163 2.17 10.21 -1.72
C LEU A 163 3.45 9.79 -2.45
N ALA A 164 3.36 9.09 -3.59
CA ALA A 164 4.47 8.41 -4.25
C ALA A 164 5.63 9.35 -4.62
N ASP A 165 5.29 10.61 -4.88
CA ASP A 165 6.20 11.66 -5.33
C ASP A 165 6.56 12.68 -4.24
N VAL A 166 6.02 12.53 -3.04
CA VAL A 166 6.41 13.32 -1.87
C VAL A 166 7.80 12.87 -1.42
N PRO A 167 8.80 13.77 -1.24
CA PRO A 167 10.13 13.36 -0.83
C PRO A 167 10.13 12.67 0.55
N PRO A 168 10.92 11.59 0.76
CA PRO A 168 10.99 10.89 2.04
C PRO A 168 11.28 11.76 3.27
N PRO A 169 12.15 12.79 3.21
CA PRO A 169 12.35 13.69 4.35
C PRO A 169 11.07 14.39 4.82
N VAL A 170 10.13 14.68 3.90
CA VAL A 170 8.84 15.31 4.22
C VAL A 170 7.92 14.31 4.90
N LEU A 171 7.83 13.10 4.37
CA LEU A 171 6.99 12.04 4.95
C LEU A 171 7.47 11.62 6.34
N ARG A 172 8.79 11.58 6.57
CA ARG A 172 9.36 11.28 7.89
C ARG A 172 9.06 12.32 8.96
N ARG A 173 8.58 13.51 8.60
CA ARG A 173 8.08 14.52 9.57
C ARG A 173 6.73 14.13 10.17
N LEU A 174 5.97 13.25 9.51
CA LEU A 174 4.71 12.78 10.05
C LEU A 174 4.96 11.92 11.29
N PRO A 175 4.32 12.23 12.43
CA PRO A 175 4.38 11.36 13.59
C PRO A 175 3.87 9.97 13.22
N PHE A 176 4.53 8.92 13.73
CA PHE A 176 4.11 7.54 13.49
C PHE A 176 2.66 7.28 13.91
N THR A 177 2.17 8.00 14.93
CA THR A 177 0.79 7.94 15.41
C THR A 177 -0.25 8.35 14.36
N THR A 178 0.15 9.09 13.33
CA THR A 178 -0.71 9.43 12.18
C THR A 178 -1.23 8.16 11.50
N TRP A 179 -0.34 7.23 11.19
CA TRP A 179 -0.68 5.98 10.51
C TRP A 179 -1.48 5.04 11.42
N LEU A 180 -1.13 4.98 12.70
CA LEU A 180 -1.89 4.21 13.69
C LEU A 180 -3.33 4.73 13.86
N ARG A 181 -3.53 6.05 13.83
CA ARG A 181 -4.87 6.65 13.90
C ARG A 181 -5.71 6.29 12.67
N LEU A 182 -5.14 6.39 11.48
CA LEU A 182 -5.80 5.99 10.24
C LEU A 182 -6.14 4.49 10.23
N ALA A 183 -5.23 3.64 10.70
CA ALA A 183 -5.49 2.21 10.84
C ALA A 183 -6.67 1.90 11.78
N ARG A 184 -6.73 2.57 12.94
CA ARG A 184 -7.81 2.40 13.92
C ARG A 184 -9.16 2.94 13.42
N LEU A 185 -9.13 3.97 12.58
CA LEU A 185 -10.34 4.57 12.01
C LEU A 185 -11.13 3.59 11.13
N ILE A 186 -10.39 2.79 10.36
CA ILE A 186 -10.96 1.85 9.38
C ILE A 186 -11.07 0.42 9.90
N GLU A 187 -10.54 0.15 11.10
CA GLU A 187 -10.51 -1.20 11.68
C GLU A 187 -11.91 -1.82 11.74
N GLY A 188 -12.03 -3.03 11.20
CA GLY A 188 -13.30 -3.76 11.12
C GLY A 188 -14.29 -3.20 10.09
N GLY A 189 -13.91 -2.19 9.31
CA GLY A 189 -14.71 -1.63 8.23
C GLY A 189 -14.63 -2.43 6.93
N SER A 190 -15.48 -2.08 5.97
CA SER A 190 -15.52 -2.68 4.63
C SER A 190 -14.53 -2.06 3.64
N THR A 191 -13.94 -0.90 3.94
CA THR A 191 -12.99 -0.21 3.05
C THR A 191 -11.58 -0.81 3.15
N ALA A 192 -10.97 -1.20 2.03
CA ALA A 192 -9.53 -1.41 1.99
C ALA A 192 -8.83 -0.05 1.83
N ALA A 193 -7.89 0.28 2.70
CA ALA A 193 -7.14 1.53 2.60
C ALA A 193 -5.72 1.26 2.09
N LEU A 194 -5.24 2.11 1.17
CA LEU A 194 -3.96 1.92 0.50
C LEU A 194 -3.15 3.22 0.49
N LEU A 195 -1.94 3.18 1.04
CA LEU A 195 -0.96 4.25 0.91
C LEU A 195 0.00 3.92 -0.25
N VAL A 196 0.36 4.92 -1.04
CA VAL A 196 1.43 4.80 -2.05
C VAL A 196 2.54 5.78 -1.70
N ALA A 197 3.77 5.29 -1.50
CA ALA A 197 4.86 6.11 -0.97
C ALA A 197 6.26 5.72 -1.51
N PRO A 198 7.28 6.61 -1.45
CA PRO A 198 8.68 6.29 -1.82
C PRO A 198 9.37 5.32 -0.86
N GLU A 199 8.93 5.29 0.38
CA GLU A 199 9.44 4.42 1.42
C GLU A 199 8.27 3.91 2.26
N ARG A 200 8.53 2.87 3.06
CA ARG A 200 7.55 2.31 4.00
C ARG A 200 7.25 3.31 5.11
N ALA A 201 6.06 3.89 5.09
CA ALA A 201 5.62 4.92 6.03
C ALA A 201 4.76 4.32 7.15
N GLY A 202 3.88 3.38 6.80
CA GLY A 202 2.86 2.81 7.66
C GLY A 202 3.37 1.75 8.63
N ARG A 203 4.38 0.94 8.24
CA ARG A 203 5.18 -0.09 8.96
C ARG A 203 4.52 -0.99 10.03
N SER A 204 3.69 -0.46 10.92
CA SER A 204 2.94 -1.18 11.96
C SER A 204 1.44 -0.81 12.00
N ALA A 205 0.92 -0.15 10.96
CA ALA A 205 -0.49 0.23 10.81
C ALA A 205 -1.45 -0.95 10.49
N GLY A 206 -0.96 -2.18 10.58
CA GLY A 206 -1.78 -3.39 10.65
C GLY A 206 -2.13 -4.06 9.31
N GLY A 207 -2.04 -3.37 8.18
CA GLY A 207 -2.24 -3.97 6.85
C GLY A 207 -1.00 -4.62 6.24
N VAL A 208 -1.06 -4.92 4.94
CA VAL A 208 0.05 -5.53 4.18
C VAL A 208 0.96 -4.48 3.58
N THR A 209 2.25 -4.78 3.46
CA THR A 209 3.22 -3.91 2.79
C THR A 209 3.75 -4.57 1.53
N ILE A 210 3.55 -3.94 0.37
CA ILE A 210 4.06 -4.38 -0.92
C ILE A 210 5.26 -3.51 -1.27
N VAL A 211 6.46 -4.08 -1.19
CA VAL A 211 7.69 -3.37 -1.55
C VAL A 211 8.04 -3.66 -3.00
N LEU A 212 8.03 -2.63 -3.84
CA LEU A 212 8.46 -2.68 -5.23
C LEU A 212 9.93 -2.28 -5.34
N GLY A 213 10.77 -3.24 -5.70
CA GLY A 213 12.17 -3.03 -6.02
C GLY A 213 12.38 -2.54 -7.45
N GLY A 214 13.63 -2.18 -7.76
CA GLY A 214 14.05 -1.96 -9.14
C GLY A 214 13.75 -3.20 -9.98
N ALA A 215 13.36 -2.98 -11.23
CA ALA A 215 13.12 -4.03 -12.21
C ALA A 215 14.25 -5.07 -12.20
N ALA A 216 13.91 -6.36 -12.24
CA ALA A 216 14.81 -7.28 -12.94
C ALA A 216 14.94 -6.73 -14.37
N ALA A 217 16.18 -6.69 -14.90
CA ALA A 217 16.58 -5.97 -16.11
C ALA A 217 15.46 -5.78 -17.16
N PRO A 218 15.32 -4.57 -17.74
CA PRO A 218 14.27 -4.28 -18.73
C PRO A 218 14.28 -5.36 -19.81
N ARG A 219 13.12 -5.95 -20.07
CA ARG A 219 12.96 -6.96 -21.11
C ARG A 219 12.84 -6.23 -22.43
N TRP A 220 13.59 -6.69 -23.41
CA TRP A 220 13.54 -6.17 -24.77
C TRP A 220 13.28 -7.35 -25.70
N ARG A 221 12.28 -7.24 -26.57
CA ARG A 221 12.04 -8.20 -27.66
C ARG A 221 12.78 -7.74 -28.91
N GLY A 222 13.46 -8.66 -29.58
CA GLY A 222 14.22 -8.40 -30.82
C GLY A 222 15.72 -8.63 -30.67
N ALA A 223 16.35 -9.12 -31.73
CA ALA A 223 17.76 -9.52 -31.74
C ALA A 223 18.72 -8.41 -32.19
N SER A 224 18.22 -7.32 -32.80
CA SER A 224 19.07 -6.26 -33.33
C SER A 224 19.20 -5.08 -32.37
N ALA A 225 20.36 -4.42 -32.36
CA ALA A 225 20.56 -3.24 -31.53
C ALA A 225 19.66 -2.05 -31.92
N ARG A 226 19.11 -2.03 -33.14
CA ARG A 226 18.29 -0.94 -33.70
C ARG A 226 16.79 -1.22 -33.70
N ALA A 227 16.37 -2.47 -33.60
CA ALA A 227 14.96 -2.89 -33.57
C ALA A 227 14.71 -3.82 -32.38
N ARG A 228 14.92 -3.27 -31.19
CA ARG A 228 14.49 -3.88 -29.92
C ARG A 228 13.26 -3.13 -29.43
N LEU A 229 12.15 -3.85 -29.27
CA LEU A 229 10.92 -3.33 -28.66
C LEU A 229 11.04 -3.52 -27.15
N PHE A 230 10.70 -2.48 -26.39
CA PHE A 230 10.60 -2.60 -24.94
C PHE A 230 9.46 -3.57 -24.62
N ASP A 231 9.80 -4.69 -24.00
CA ASP A 231 8.90 -5.79 -23.63
C ASP A 231 8.50 -5.74 -22.15
N GLY A 232 8.78 -4.60 -21.51
CA GLY A 232 8.37 -4.34 -20.15
C GLY A 232 9.48 -4.44 -19.13
N ILE A 233 9.07 -4.16 -17.90
CA ILE A 233 9.85 -4.24 -16.69
C ILE A 233 9.06 -5.16 -15.77
N ALA A 234 9.67 -6.23 -15.26
CA ALA A 234 9.04 -7.06 -14.24
C ALA A 234 9.30 -6.42 -12.87
N PRO A 235 8.29 -5.80 -12.22
CA PRO A 235 8.48 -5.23 -10.90
C PRO A 235 8.75 -6.35 -9.90
N GLN A 236 9.82 -6.21 -9.12
CA GLN A 236 10.07 -7.14 -8.02
C GLN A 236 9.22 -6.74 -6.83
N ALA A 237 8.08 -7.41 -6.65
CA ALA A 237 7.21 -7.21 -5.50
C ALA A 237 7.58 -8.18 -4.36
N ARG A 238 7.91 -7.62 -3.20
CA ARG A 238 8.01 -8.37 -1.95
C ARG A 238 6.85 -8.00 -1.05
N VAL A 239 5.99 -8.98 -0.79
CA VAL A 239 4.93 -8.88 0.20
C VAL A 239 5.53 -9.11 1.58
N LEU A 240 5.47 -8.09 2.42
CA LEU A 240 5.75 -8.20 3.84
C LEU A 240 4.40 -8.32 4.53
N GLY A 241 4.05 -9.55 4.90
CA GLY A 241 2.94 -9.80 5.81
C GLY A 241 3.27 -9.36 7.22
N ARG A 242 2.29 -9.37 8.12
CA ARG A 242 2.57 -9.27 9.56
C ARG A 242 3.53 -10.40 9.93
N ALA A 243 4.65 -10.07 10.57
CA ALA A 243 5.61 -11.06 11.01
C ALA A 243 4.87 -12.14 11.82
N SER A 244 4.77 -13.34 11.25
CA SER A 244 4.32 -14.53 11.96
C SER A 244 5.42 -14.91 12.95
N HIS A 245 5.39 -14.33 14.16
CA HIS A 245 6.09 -14.92 15.29
C HIS A 245 5.21 -16.05 15.85
N GLY A 246 5.21 -17.19 15.16
CA GLY A 246 4.92 -18.46 15.79
C GLY A 246 6.20 -18.90 16.50
N GLY A 247 6.17 -18.94 17.84
CA GLY A 247 7.25 -19.48 18.63
C GLY A 247 7.46 -20.96 18.32
N SER A 248 8.63 -21.31 17.80
CA SER A 248 9.21 -22.64 17.98
C SER A 248 10.37 -22.49 18.96
N HIS A 249 10.11 -22.79 20.23
CA HIS A 249 11.17 -23.25 21.11
C HIS A 249 11.57 -24.65 20.65
N GLY A 250 12.81 -24.79 20.19
CA GLY A 250 13.46 -26.07 19.96
C GLY A 250 14.49 -26.04 18.83
N GLY A 251 15.77 -25.92 19.20
CA GLY A 251 16.88 -26.49 18.41
C GLY A 251 17.62 -25.53 17.48
N ALA A 252 18.92 -25.41 17.72
CA ALA A 252 19.89 -24.68 16.92
C ALA A 252 19.97 -25.17 15.47
N HIS A 253 20.07 -24.24 14.51
CA HIS A 253 21.17 -24.11 13.54
C HIS A 253 20.85 -23.01 12.52
N GLY A 254 21.85 -22.18 12.21
CA GLY A 254 21.72 -21.03 11.33
C GLY A 254 21.45 -21.40 9.87
N GLY A 255 20.77 -20.49 9.16
CA GLY A 255 20.55 -20.60 7.73
C GLY A 255 19.71 -19.45 7.17
N SER A 256 20.39 -18.39 6.71
CA SER A 256 19.82 -17.33 5.87
C SER A 256 19.32 -17.95 4.55
N GLY A 257 18.00 -18.15 4.41
CA GLY A 257 17.40 -18.71 3.20
C GLY A 257 17.03 -17.63 2.17
N SER A 258 17.98 -17.21 1.33
CA SER A 258 17.65 -16.60 0.03
C SER A 258 17.36 -17.71 -0.98
N VAL A 259 16.10 -18.01 -1.25
CA VAL A 259 15.75 -18.97 -2.31
C VAL A 259 15.53 -18.21 -3.61
N ARG A 260 16.60 -18.11 -4.41
CA ARG A 260 16.57 -17.65 -5.80
C ARG A 260 16.08 -18.83 -6.66
N ARG A 261 14.78 -18.88 -6.99
CA ARG A 261 14.28 -19.81 -8.01
C ARG A 261 14.13 -19.07 -9.32
N THR A 262 15.11 -19.26 -10.21
CA THR A 262 15.01 -19.01 -11.64
C THR A 262 14.04 -20.04 -12.21
N VAL A 263 12.96 -19.58 -12.84
CA VAL A 263 12.08 -20.43 -13.64
C VAL A 263 12.44 -20.19 -15.10
N GLN A 264 12.94 -21.23 -15.78
CA GLN A 264 12.88 -21.31 -17.23
C GLN A 264 11.43 -21.68 -17.60
N PRO A 265 10.77 -20.96 -18.53
CA PRO A 265 9.56 -21.47 -19.13
C PRO A 265 9.94 -22.56 -20.13
N GLY A 266 9.41 -23.76 -19.91
CA GLY A 266 9.41 -24.84 -20.88
C GLY A 266 8.34 -24.59 -21.94
N GLN A 267 8.75 -24.87 -23.18
CA GLN A 267 8.05 -24.84 -24.47
C GLN A 267 7.99 -23.49 -25.17
#